data_AF-A0A962QWG5-F1
#
_entry.id   AF-A0A962QWG5-F1
#
_cell.length_a   1.000
_cell.length_b   1.000
_cell.length_c   1.000
_cell.angle_alpha   90.00
_cell.angle_beta   90.00
_cell.angle_gamma   90.00
#
_symmetry.space_group_name_H-M   'P 1'
#
loop_
_entity.id
_entity.type
_entity.pdbx_description
1 polymer ?
#
loop_
_entity_poly.entity_id
_entity_poly.type
_entity_poly.pdbx_seq_one_letter_code
_entity_poly.pdbx_strand_id
1 'polypeptide(L)'
;QVKTNVIVGAMAIYLLLGLIWASLYALVLLFEPEALHGLQLVEETSDFPKLLYFSYVTLTTLGYGDISPAMPLTRTLAYLEAITGTFYLAIVVASLIGARRHN
;
A
#
# COMPACT_ATOMS: atom_id res chain seq x y z
N GLN A 1 1.11 28.81 -8.83
CA GLN A 1 2.29 27.97 -9.15
C GLN A 1 2.35 26.79 -8.20
N VAL A 2 2.34 25.56 -8.71
CA VAL A 2 2.62 24.36 -7.90
C VAL A 2 4.11 24.35 -7.58
N LYS A 3 4.48 24.46 -6.30
CA LYS A 3 5.87 24.36 -5.86
C LYS A 3 6.30 22.89 -5.90
N THR A 4 7.52 22.61 -6.35
CA THR A 4 8.10 21.25 -6.41
C THR A 4 7.95 20.48 -5.10
N ASN A 5 8.06 21.18 -3.96
CA ASN A 5 7.89 20.61 -2.63
C ASN A 5 6.52 19.92 -2.41
N VAL A 6 5.45 20.40 -3.06
CA VAL A 6 4.11 19.79 -2.97
C VAL A 6 4.07 18.44 -3.66
N ILE A 7 4.70 18.34 -4.84
CA ILE A 7 4.75 17.09 -5.61
C ILE A 7 5.62 16.06 -4.87
N VAL A 8 6.79 16.47 -4.38
CA VAL A 8 7.67 15.60 -3.60
C VAL A 8 6.99 15.15 -2.31
N GLY A 9 6.27 16.04 -1.63
CA GLY A 9 5.49 15.71 -0.44
C GLY A 9 4.39 14.68 -0.72
N ALA A 10 3.66 14.82 -1.83
CA ALA A 10 2.66 13.85 -2.25
C ALA A 10 3.30 12.47 -2.54
N MET A 11 4.41 12.44 -3.28
CA MET A 11 5.14 11.19 -3.53
C MET A 11 5.59 10.53 -2.22
N ALA A 12 6.12 11.31 -1.27
CA ALA A 12 6.53 10.80 0.04
C ALA A 12 5.34 10.21 0.83
N ILE A 13 4.19 10.87 0.84
CA ILE A 13 2.98 10.35 1.51
C ILE A 13 2.54 9.03 0.88
N TYR A 14 2.57 8.91 -0.45
CA TYR A 14 2.22 7.66 -1.12
C TYR A 14 3.15 6.50 -0.74
N LEU A 15 4.46 6.76 -0.63
CA LEU A 15 5.43 5.77 -0.15
C LEU A 15 5.20 5.41 1.33
N LEU A 16 4.88 6.40 2.17
CA LEU A 16 4.57 6.17 3.58
C LEU A 16 3.28 5.34 3.76
N LEU A 17 2.27 5.51 2.89
CA LEU A 17 1.08 4.68 2.91
C LEU A 17 1.43 3.20 2.70
N GLY A 18 2.28 2.87 1.72
CA GLY A 18 2.73 1.49 1.52
C GLY A 18 3.44 0.91 2.74
N LEU A 19 4.27 1.70 3.43
CA LEU A 19 4.93 1.30 4.67
C LEU A 19 3.93 1.05 5.82
N ILE A 20 2.90 1.89 5.94
CA ILE A 20 1.85 1.74 6.95
C ILE A 20 1.10 0.42 6.72
N TRP A 21 0.65 0.15 5.50
CA TRP A 21 -0.07 -1.09 5.18
C TRP A 21 0.78 -2.34 5.37
N ALA A 22 2.06 -2.31 4.95
CA ALA A 22 2.99 -3.40 5.19
C ALA A 22 3.16 -3.70 6.70
N SER A 23 3.19 -2.64 7.52
CA SER A 23 3.26 -2.76 8.98
C SER A 23 1.95 -3.34 9.58
N LEU A 24 0.79 -3.00 9.02
CA LEU A 24 -0.50 -3.59 9.42
C LEU A 24 -0.55 -5.08 9.08
N TYR A 25 -0.06 -5.49 7.91
CA TYR A 25 0.04 -6.91 7.56
C TYR A 25 1.01 -7.65 8.47
N ALA A 26 2.16 -7.04 8.78
CA ALA A 26 3.11 -7.61 9.74
C ALA A 26 2.46 -7.83 11.11
N LEU A 27 1.67 -6.86 11.58
CA LEU A 27 0.93 -6.97 12.83
C LEU A 27 -0.07 -8.13 12.79
N VAL A 28 -0.80 -8.33 11.68
CA VAL A 28 -1.72 -9.47 11.55
C VAL A 28 -0.96 -10.81 11.59
N LEU A 29 0.20 -10.89 10.95
CA LEU A 29 1.04 -12.10 10.95
C LEU A 29 1.58 -12.46 12.34
N LEU A 30 1.73 -11.49 13.24
CA LEU A 30 2.11 -11.77 14.63
C LEU A 30 1.00 -12.52 15.40
N PHE A 31 -0.27 -12.33 15.02
CA PHE A 31 -1.39 -13.03 15.63
C PHE A 31 -1.73 -14.33 14.89
N GLU A 32 -1.68 -14.29 13.57
CA GLU A 32 -2.09 -15.39 12.68
C GLU A 32 -1.04 -15.60 11.58
N PRO A 33 -0.07 -16.51 11.79
CA PRO A 33 1.03 -16.72 10.84
C PRO A 33 0.60 -17.14 9.44
N GLU A 34 -0.56 -17.79 9.32
CA GLU A 34 -1.13 -18.28 8.06
C GLU A 34 -2.08 -17.26 7.39
N ALA A 35 -2.10 -16.00 7.84
CA ALA A 35 -3.02 -14.99 7.32
C ALA A 35 -2.79 -14.59 5.85
N LEU A 36 -1.60 -14.85 5.29
CA LEU A 36 -1.23 -14.59 3.90
C LEU A 36 -0.69 -15.87 3.25
N HIS A 37 -1.22 -16.21 2.07
CA HIS A 37 -0.66 -17.26 1.22
C HIS A 37 0.53 -16.73 0.41
N GLY A 38 1.43 -17.63 0.00
CA GLY A 38 2.61 -17.28 -0.83
C GLY A 38 3.82 -16.82 -0.03
N LEU A 39 3.68 -16.66 1.29
CA LEU A 39 4.81 -16.48 2.19
C LEU A 39 5.37 -17.85 2.56
N GLN A 40 6.46 -18.25 1.90
CA GLN A 40 7.32 -19.29 2.45
C GLN A 40 8.06 -18.67 3.64
N LEU A 41 7.58 -18.99 4.84
CA LEU A 41 8.25 -18.64 6.10
C LEU A 41 9.56 -19.44 6.18
N VAL A 42 10.58 -18.95 5.49
CA VAL A 42 11.94 -19.47 5.61
C VAL A 42 12.53 -18.81 6.84
N GLU A 43 12.86 -19.62 7.85
CA GLU A 43 13.27 -19.20 9.21
C GLU A 43 14.42 -18.16 9.26
N GLU A 44 15.16 -17.97 8.17
CA GLU A 44 16.35 -17.11 8.13
C GLU A 44 16.16 -15.72 7.47
N THR A 45 15.01 -15.43 6.85
CA THR A 45 14.80 -14.12 6.18
C THR A 45 13.65 -13.33 6.79
N SER A 46 13.87 -12.03 7.03
CA SER A 46 12.79 -11.10 7.41
C SER A 46 11.67 -11.13 6.37
N ASP A 47 10.43 -11.34 6.79
CA ASP A 47 9.27 -11.32 5.90
C ASP A 47 8.83 -9.90 5.48
N PHE A 48 9.40 -8.87 6.12
CA PHE A 48 9.00 -7.48 5.89
C PHE A 48 9.14 -7.01 4.43
N PRO A 49 10.21 -7.35 3.66
CA PRO A 49 10.29 -7.01 2.24
C PRO A 49 9.18 -7.65 1.39
N LYS A 50 8.73 -8.87 1.72
CA LYS A 50 7.61 -9.53 1.04
C LYS A 50 6.29 -8.82 1.36
N LEU A 51 6.11 -8.39 2.61
CA LEU A 51 4.95 -7.60 3.02
C LEU A 51 4.91 -6.21 2.38
N LEU A 52 6.07 -5.56 2.23
CA LEU A 52 6.19 -4.31 1.47
C LEU A 52 5.79 -4.54 0.02
N TYR A 53 6.31 -5.58 -0.60
CA TYR A 53 5.95 -5.93 -1.97
C TYR A 53 4.43 -6.16 -2.12
N PHE A 54 3.82 -6.97 -1.25
CA PHE A 54 2.37 -7.20 -1.27
C PHE A 54 1.56 -5.91 -1.09
N SER A 55 1.96 -5.06 -0.15
CA SER A 55 1.36 -3.74 0.10
C SER A 55 1.42 -2.87 -1.16
N TYR A 56 2.61 -2.64 -1.74
CA TYR A 56 2.72 -1.80 -2.93
C TYR A 56 2.01 -2.38 -4.15
N VAL A 57 2.03 -3.70 -4.36
CA VAL A 57 1.29 -4.37 -5.43
C VAL A 57 -0.22 -4.18 -5.25
N THR A 58 -0.72 -4.16 -4.01
CA THR A 58 -2.13 -3.92 -3.70
C THR A 58 -2.50 -2.44 -3.81
N LEU A 59 -1.69 -1.55 -3.22
CA LEU A 59 -1.87 -0.09 -3.22
C LEU A 59 -1.83 0.51 -4.65
N THR A 60 -1.05 -0.10 -5.54
CA THR A 60 -0.97 0.27 -6.97
C THR A 60 -1.97 -0.48 -7.84
N THR A 61 -2.81 -1.34 -7.25
CA THR A 61 -3.80 -2.18 -7.94
C THR A 61 -3.21 -3.14 -8.98
N LEU A 62 -1.93 -3.49 -8.83
CA LEU A 62 -1.20 -4.34 -9.77
C LEU A 62 -1.58 -5.81 -9.63
N GLY A 63 -1.67 -6.32 -8.39
CA GLY A 63 -2.26 -7.61 -8.06
C GLY A 63 -1.70 -8.84 -8.78
N TYR A 64 -0.37 -9.06 -8.74
CA TYR A 64 0.26 -10.22 -9.39
C TYR A 64 -0.28 -11.59 -8.90
N GLY A 65 -0.77 -11.66 -7.66
CA GLY A 65 -1.43 -12.85 -7.10
C GLY A 65 -0.48 -13.91 -6.53
N ASP A 66 0.82 -13.62 -6.50
CA ASP A 66 1.85 -14.45 -5.88
C ASP A 66 1.77 -14.43 -4.34
N ILE A 67 1.38 -13.30 -3.75
CA ILE A 67 0.97 -13.20 -2.34
C ILE A 67 -0.52 -12.82 -2.30
N SER A 68 -1.31 -13.49 -1.47
CA SER A 68 -2.75 -13.26 -1.39
C SER A 68 -3.33 -13.41 0.01
N PRO A 69 -4.41 -12.67 0.35
CA PRO A 69 -5.03 -12.72 1.66
C PRO A 69 -5.82 -14.02 1.90
N ALA A 70 -5.41 -14.78 2.92
CA ALA A 70 -6.03 -16.06 3.28
C ALA A 70 -7.26 -15.86 4.18
N MET A 71 -7.23 -14.86 5.06
CA MET A 71 -8.25 -14.62 6.09
C MET A 71 -9.24 -13.50 5.74
N PRO A 72 -10.45 -13.49 6.35
CA PRO A 72 -11.40 -12.38 6.21
C PRO A 72 -10.82 -11.02 6.59
N LEU A 73 -10.00 -10.96 7.65
CA LEU A 73 -9.36 -9.73 8.11
C LEU A 73 -8.35 -9.19 7.08
N THR A 74 -7.44 -10.02 6.60
CA THR A 74 -6.45 -9.64 5.57
C THR A 74 -7.11 -9.26 4.24
N ARG A 75 -8.23 -9.90 3.88
CA ARG A 75 -9.02 -9.52 2.70
C ARG A 75 -9.60 -8.12 2.87
N THR A 76 -10.16 -7.82 4.04
CA THR A 76 -10.70 -6.50 4.36
C THR A 76 -9.61 -5.43 4.28
N LEU A 77 -8.43 -5.70 4.85
CA LEU A 77 -7.28 -4.80 4.75
C LEU A 77 -6.87 -4.56 3.30
N ALA A 78 -6.77 -5.61 2.48
CA ALA A 78 -6.40 -5.49 1.06
C ALA A 78 -7.41 -4.65 0.26
N TYR A 79 -8.71 -4.81 0.50
CA TYR A 79 -9.72 -3.98 -0.16
C TYR A 79 -9.64 -2.51 0.29
N LEU A 80 -9.43 -2.25 1.58
CA LEU A 80 -9.26 -0.89 2.10
C LEU A 80 -7.98 -0.23 1.58
N GLU A 81 -6.89 -0.98 1.46
CA GLU A 81 -5.64 -0.51 0.88
C GLU A 81 -5.82 -0.10 -0.59
N ALA A 82 -6.45 -0.95 -1.41
CA ALA A 82 -6.70 -0.67 -2.82
C ALA A 82 -7.59 0.57 -3.02
N ILE A 83 -8.63 0.72 -2.19
CA ILE A 83 -9.49 1.92 -2.17
C ILE A 83 -8.63 3.15 -1.80
N THR A 84 -7.84 3.06 -0.73
CA THR A 84 -6.99 4.17 -0.28
C THR A 84 -6.02 4.61 -1.37
N GLY A 85 -5.33 3.66 -2.04
CA GLY A 85 -4.39 3.96 -3.11
C GLY A 85 -5.06 4.65 -4.31
N THR A 86 -6.22 4.13 -4.75
CA THR A 86 -6.97 4.68 -5.87
C THR A 86 -7.48 6.10 -5.59
N PHE A 87 -8.09 6.30 -4.42
CA PHE A 87 -8.61 7.62 -4.01
C PHE A 87 -7.47 8.62 -3.79
N TYR A 88 -6.35 8.19 -3.21
CA TYR A 88 -5.18 9.04 -3.04
C TYR A 88 -4.70 9.60 -4.38
N LEU A 89 -4.49 8.73 -5.38
CA LEU A 89 -4.04 9.14 -6.70
C LEU A 89 -5.04 10.10 -7.37
N ALA A 90 -6.33 9.78 -7.31
CA ALA A 90 -7.39 10.62 -7.88
C ALA A 90 -7.43 12.02 -7.25
N ILE A 91 -7.35 12.12 -5.92
CA ILE A 91 -7.37 13.39 -5.19
C ILE A 91 -6.11 14.21 -5.50
N VAL A 92 -4.93 13.59 -5.50
CA VAL A 92 -3.68 14.29 -5.81
C VAL A 92 -3.72 14.86 -7.23
N VAL A 93 -4.13 14.06 -8.22
CA VAL A 93 -4.26 14.52 -9.61
C VAL A 93 -5.28 15.66 -9.73
N ALA A 94 -6.46 15.52 -9.14
CA ALA A 94 -7.49 16.57 -9.15
C ALA A 94 -6.99 17.87 -8.50
N SER A 95 -6.29 17.78 -7.37
CA SER A 95 -5.74 18.94 -6.67
C SER A 95 -4.66 19.66 -7.47
N LEU A 96 -3.79 18.91 -8.16
CA LEU A 96 -2.74 19.48 -9.02
C LEU A 96 -3.32 20.19 -10.24
N ILE A 97 -4.36 19.62 -10.85
CA ILE A 97 -5.06 20.24 -11.99
C ILE A 97 -5.80 21.51 -11.54
N GLY A 98 -6.54 21.44 -10.41
CA GLY A 98 -7.23 22.59 -9.84
C GLY A 98 -6.28 23.75 -9.51
N ALA A 99 -5.11 23.43 -8.93
CA ALA A 99 -4.07 24.42 -8.63
C ALA A 99 -3.45 25.07 -9.88
N ARG A 100 -3.49 24.40 -11.04
CA ARG A 100 -3.05 24.97 -12.33
C ARG A 100 -4.10 25.86 -12.98
N ARG A 101 -5.40 25.60 -12.76
CA ARG A 101 -6.51 26.32 -13.41
C ARG A 101 -6.80 27.70 -12.80
N HIS A 102 -6.48 27.90 -11.52
CA HIS A 102 -6.61 29.20 -10.84
C HIS A 102 -5.42 30.14 -11.05
N ASN A 103 -4.59 29.85 -12.05
CA ASN A 103 -3.28 30.46 -12.28
C ASN A 103 -3.14 30.84 -13.75
#